data_AF-A0A943BJ67-F1
#
_entry.id   AF-A0A943BJ67-F1
#
_cell.length_a   1.000
_cell.length_b   1.000
_cell.length_c   1.000
_cell.angle_alpha   90.00
_cell.angle_beta   90.00
_cell.angle_gamma   90.00
#
_symmetry.space_group_name_H-M   'P 1'
#
loop_
_entity.id
_entity.type
_entity.pdbx_description
1 polymer ?
#
loop_
_entity_poly.entity_id
_entity_poly.type
_entity_poly.pdbx_seq_one_letter_code
_entity_poly.pdbx_strand_id
1 'polypeptide(L)'
;MNMLLLYFLGAYIHKYNLHNLVNKKVLWKIFFITTTLNILLNLAVSMATGGDQAHIPFVRDCSLFVVVEAVAIMLLFVKTTLHSKIVNIIANHVFAVYLFEGALRNVIKILVFDYTIYEHKSYWFAINIIVAVCLVVGCIFIDFAVQKLLEPLRNLLLRIIEKLQPRVTNYLLILDRLLKVDI
;
A
#
# COMPACT_ATOMS: atom_id res chain seq x y z
N MET A 1 -0.72 8.16 8.79
CA MET A 1 0.00 8.91 7.73
C MET A 1 0.58 7.84 6.81
N ASN A 2 0.28 7.71 5.50
CA ASN A 2 -0.60 8.53 4.68
C ASN A 2 -1.04 7.78 3.38
N MET A 3 -1.78 6.67 3.50
CA MET A 3 -2.41 5.98 2.35
C MET A 3 -3.26 6.92 1.50
N LEU A 4 -3.93 7.87 2.15
CA LEU A 4 -4.71 8.94 1.50
C LEU A 4 -3.82 9.87 0.67
N LEU A 5 -2.64 10.24 1.17
CA LEU A 5 -1.66 11.01 0.39
C LEU A 5 -1.09 10.19 -0.76
N LEU A 6 -0.83 8.90 -0.56
CA LEU A 6 -0.38 8.02 -1.66
C LEU A 6 -1.44 7.94 -2.77
N TYR A 7 -2.71 7.83 -2.38
CA TYR A 7 -3.85 7.85 -3.29
C TYR A 7 -3.96 9.18 -4.04
N PHE A 8 -3.88 10.32 -3.34
CA PHE A 8 -3.89 11.64 -3.97
C PHE A 8 -2.68 11.88 -4.86
N LEU A 9 -1.51 11.37 -4.48
CA LEU A 9 -0.29 11.46 -5.27
C LEU A 9 -0.40 10.67 -6.58
N GLY A 10 -0.96 9.46 -6.53
CA GLY A 10 -1.29 8.68 -7.71
C GLY A 10 -2.28 9.41 -8.63
N ALA A 11 -3.36 9.96 -8.06
CA ALA A 11 -4.34 10.74 -8.81
C ALA A 11 -3.73 11.99 -9.46
N TYR A 12 -2.82 12.68 -8.75
CA TYR A 12 -2.10 13.83 -9.27
C TYR A 12 -1.16 13.46 -10.42
N ILE A 13 -0.39 12.39 -10.25
CA ILE A 13 0.52 11.88 -11.30
C ILE A 13 -0.25 11.52 -12.57
N HIS A 14 -1.43 10.92 -12.42
CA HIS A 14 -2.32 10.61 -13.53
C HIS A 14 -2.85 11.89 -14.20
N LYS A 15 -3.40 12.83 -13.42
CA LYS A 15 -4.00 14.07 -13.93
C LYS A 15 -3.02 14.94 -14.74
N TYR A 16 -1.77 15.03 -14.31
CA TYR A 16 -0.75 15.87 -14.96
C TYR A 16 0.14 15.10 -15.94
N ASN A 17 -0.16 13.83 -16.21
CA ASN A 17 0.60 13.00 -17.14
C ASN A 17 2.13 13.00 -16.87
N LEU A 18 2.50 13.13 -15.58
CA LEU A 18 3.89 13.34 -15.13
C LEU A 18 4.83 12.23 -15.56
N HIS A 19 4.29 11.04 -15.84
CA HIS A 19 5.06 9.95 -16.39
C HIS A 19 5.66 10.29 -17.75
N ASN A 20 5.08 11.12 -18.60
CA ASN A 20 5.69 11.45 -19.89
C ASN A 20 6.91 12.37 -19.79
N LEU A 21 7.04 13.12 -18.69
CA LEU A 21 8.09 14.13 -18.51
C LEU A 21 9.43 13.54 -18.01
N VAL A 22 9.41 12.43 -17.27
CA VAL A 22 10.62 11.92 -16.60
C VAL A 22 11.26 10.78 -17.38
N ASN A 23 12.57 10.77 -17.60
CA ASN A 23 13.23 9.67 -18.32
C ASN A 23 13.36 8.40 -17.44
N LYS A 24 13.19 7.20 -18.01
CA LYS A 24 13.33 5.90 -17.30
C LYS A 24 14.69 5.76 -16.63
N LYS A 25 15.78 6.19 -17.28
CA LYS A 25 17.14 6.14 -16.72
C LYS A 25 17.29 6.98 -15.45
N VAL A 26 16.58 8.12 -15.40
CA VAL A 26 16.60 9.02 -14.24
C VAL A 26 15.82 8.40 -13.08
N LEU A 27 14.67 7.78 -13.36
CA LEU A 27 13.87 7.08 -12.33
C LEU A 27 14.66 5.94 -11.67
N TRP A 28 15.35 5.11 -12.47
CA TRP A 28 16.22 4.06 -11.94
C TRP A 28 17.36 4.63 -11.08
N LYS A 29 17.99 5.72 -11.53
CA LYS A 29 19.01 6.41 -10.73
C LYS A 29 18.45 6.91 -9.40
N ILE A 30 17.29 7.58 -9.41
CA ILE A 30 16.64 8.07 -8.19
C ILE A 30 16.40 6.91 -7.24
N PHE A 31 15.79 5.83 -7.72
CA PHE A 31 15.50 4.65 -6.91
C PHE A 31 16.76 4.05 -6.26
N PHE A 32 17.81 3.77 -7.03
CA PHE A 32 19.05 3.21 -6.46
C PHE A 32 19.75 4.15 -5.49
N ILE A 33 19.77 5.46 -5.77
CA ILE A 33 20.37 6.46 -4.89
C ILE A 33 19.59 6.52 -3.57
N THR A 34 18.25 6.61 -3.61
CA THR A 34 17.43 6.68 -2.41
C THR A 34 17.54 5.41 -1.57
N THR A 35 17.57 4.24 -2.20
CA THR A 35 17.71 2.96 -1.47
C THR A 35 19.08 2.82 -0.83
N THR A 36 20.15 3.22 -1.54
CA THR A 36 21.50 3.20 -0.98
C THR A 36 21.60 4.17 0.20
N LEU A 37 21.05 5.38 0.05
CA LEU A 37 21.03 6.38 1.12
C LEU A 37 20.21 5.92 2.33
N ASN A 38 19.07 5.27 2.09
CA ASN A 38 18.25 4.64 3.13
C ASN A 38 19.05 3.62 3.94
N ILE A 39 19.72 2.68 3.28
CA ILE A 39 20.52 1.66 3.96
C ILE A 39 21.62 2.32 4.79
N LEU A 40 22.34 3.28 4.20
CA LEU A 40 23.45 3.96 4.87
C LEU A 40 23.00 4.75 6.09
N LEU A 41 21.88 5.48 6.00
CA LEU A 41 21.33 6.24 7.13
C LEU A 41 20.83 5.35 8.26
N ASN A 42 20.16 4.23 7.95
CA ASN A 42 19.72 3.29 8.99
C ASN A 42 20.90 2.58 9.66
N LEU A 43 21.94 2.22 8.90
CA LEU A 43 23.18 1.68 9.46
C LEU A 43 23.86 2.71 10.37
N ALA A 44 23.99 3.96 9.93
CA ALA A 44 24.61 5.03 10.71
C ALA A 44 23.89 5.28 12.04
N VAL A 45 22.55 5.30 12.04
CA VAL A 45 21.76 5.45 13.28
C VAL A 45 21.89 4.23 14.17
N SER A 46 21.89 3.02 13.62
CA SER A 46 22.06 1.80 14.40
C SER A 46 23.43 1.74 15.07
N MET A 47 24.49 2.21 14.39
CA MET A 47 25.83 2.34 14.96
C MET A 47 25.91 3.43 16.03
N ALA A 48 25.27 4.58 15.82
CA ALA A 48 25.28 5.70 16.75
C ALA A 48 24.49 5.43 18.04
N THR A 49 23.50 4.53 18.01
CA THR A 49 22.59 4.26 19.13
C THR A 49 23.04 3.07 20.01
N GLY A 50 24.25 2.54 19.79
CA GLY A 50 24.86 1.57 20.71
C GLY A 50 24.73 0.09 20.33
N GLY A 51 24.38 -0.26 19.08
CA GLY A 51 24.57 -1.61 18.52
C GLY A 51 23.69 -2.74 19.04
N ASP A 52 23.05 -2.60 20.21
CA ASP A 52 22.23 -3.65 20.82
C ASP A 52 20.84 -3.79 20.18
N GLN A 53 20.38 -2.76 19.45
CA GLN A 53 19.08 -2.80 18.73
C GLN A 53 19.19 -2.14 17.36
N ALA A 54 18.64 -2.80 16.34
CA ALA A 54 18.53 -2.24 15.00
C ALA A 54 17.51 -1.08 15.01
N HIS A 55 18.02 0.15 14.98
CA HIS A 55 17.18 1.34 14.89
C HIS A 55 16.97 1.70 13.42
N ILE A 56 15.74 1.52 12.95
CA ILE A 56 15.37 1.64 11.53
C ILE A 56 14.36 2.79 11.29
N PRO A 57 14.68 4.05 11.65
CA PRO A 57 13.72 5.15 11.54
C PRO A 57 13.41 5.56 10.09
N PHE A 58 14.33 5.31 9.14
CA PHE A 58 14.20 5.80 7.76
C PHE A 58 13.60 4.80 6.79
N VAL A 59 13.64 3.50 7.09
CA VAL A 59 12.97 2.45 6.29
C VAL A 59 11.57 2.11 6.83
N ARG A 60 11.16 2.74 7.95
CA ARG A 60 9.81 2.61 8.48
C ARG A 60 8.73 3.08 7.49
N ASP A 61 7.55 2.49 7.65
CA ASP A 61 6.35 2.87 6.89
C ASP A 61 6.14 4.38 6.92
N CYS A 62 5.98 4.96 5.72
CA CYS A 62 5.71 6.37 5.49
C CYS A 62 6.88 7.34 5.74
N SER A 63 8.12 6.85 5.72
CA SER A 63 9.27 7.75 5.55
C SER A 63 9.24 8.43 4.18
N LEU A 64 9.83 9.62 4.09
CA LEU A 64 9.95 10.35 2.83
C LEU A 64 10.67 9.52 1.76
N PHE A 65 11.70 8.77 2.15
CA PHE A 65 12.47 7.95 1.23
C PHE A 65 11.64 6.81 0.64
N VAL A 66 10.85 6.11 1.47
CA VAL A 66 9.95 5.04 0.99
C VAL A 66 8.88 5.60 0.06
N VAL A 67 8.35 6.80 0.33
CA VAL A 67 7.41 7.47 -0.58
C VAL A 67 8.05 7.80 -1.93
N VAL A 68 9.27 8.34 -1.92
CA VAL A 68 10.00 8.65 -3.16
C VAL A 68 10.30 7.38 -3.96
N GLU A 69 10.72 6.30 -3.29
CA GLU A 69 10.94 4.99 -3.92
C GLU A 69 9.65 4.42 -4.53
N ALA A 70 8.54 4.46 -3.79
CA ALA A 70 7.25 3.98 -4.26
C ALA A 70 6.78 4.76 -5.50
N VAL A 71 6.95 6.09 -5.52
CA VAL A 71 6.63 6.94 -6.68
C VAL A 71 7.54 6.62 -7.86
N ALA A 72 8.84 6.44 -7.64
CA ALA A 72 9.79 6.10 -8.70
C ALA A 72 9.43 4.75 -9.34
N ILE A 73 9.13 3.74 -8.53
CA ILE A 73 8.65 2.43 -8.99
C ILE A 73 7.34 2.57 -9.77
N MET A 74 6.36 3.30 -9.24
CA MET A 74 5.07 3.49 -9.91
C MET A 74 5.24 4.15 -11.29
N LEU A 75 6.05 5.21 -11.39
CA LEU A 75 6.33 5.88 -12.66
C LEU A 75 7.10 4.99 -13.65
N LEU A 76 7.98 4.11 -13.15
CA LEU A 76 8.65 3.12 -13.99
C LEU A 76 7.63 2.16 -14.61
N PHE A 77 6.73 1.61 -13.80
CA PHE A 77 5.72 0.65 -14.25
C PHE A 77 4.65 1.28 -15.15
N VAL A 78 4.23 2.52 -14.90
CA VAL A 78 3.30 3.25 -15.79
C VAL A 78 3.87 3.41 -17.21
N LYS A 79 5.19 3.57 -17.35
CA LYS A 79 5.85 3.66 -18.68
C LYS A 79 6.12 2.31 -19.34
N THR A 80 5.81 1.20 -18.67
CA THR A 80 6.02 -0.14 -19.21
C THR A 80 4.66 -0.79 -19.43
N THR A 81 4.41 -1.28 -20.65
CA THR A 81 3.20 -2.06 -20.97
C THR A 81 3.32 -3.49 -20.44
N LEU A 82 3.61 -3.65 -19.16
CA LEU A 82 3.70 -4.95 -18.50
C LEU A 82 2.35 -5.30 -17.91
N HIS A 83 1.64 -6.23 -18.56
CA HIS A 83 0.40 -6.79 -18.05
C HIS A 83 0.67 -8.19 -17.50
N SER A 84 0.75 -8.31 -16.17
CA SER A 84 0.83 -9.61 -15.48
C SER A 84 -0.45 -9.87 -14.70
N LYS A 85 -1.14 -10.97 -15.03
CA LYS A 85 -2.37 -11.39 -14.33
C LYS A 85 -2.12 -11.69 -12.85
N ILE A 86 -1.00 -12.36 -12.54
CA ILE A 86 -0.66 -12.76 -11.16
C ILE A 86 -0.40 -11.52 -10.30
N VAL A 87 0.40 -10.57 -10.81
CA VAL A 87 0.70 -9.34 -10.08
C VAL A 87 -0.58 -8.55 -9.83
N ASN A 88 -1.48 -8.48 -10.80
CA ASN A 88 -2.74 -7.76 -10.65
C ASN A 88 -3.67 -8.41 -9.61
N ILE A 89 -3.71 -9.75 -9.55
CA ILE A 89 -4.44 -10.47 -8.50
C ILE A 89 -3.87 -10.14 -7.13
N ILE A 90 -2.55 -10.24 -6.95
CA ILE A 90 -1.90 -9.97 -5.66
C ILE A 90 -2.08 -8.49 -5.26
N ALA A 91 -1.98 -7.56 -6.22
CA ALA A 91 -2.14 -6.13 -5.99
C ALA A 91 -3.51 -5.77 -5.39
N ASN A 92 -4.58 -6.48 -5.77
CA ASN A 92 -5.91 -6.27 -5.21
C ASN A 92 -5.97 -6.54 -3.69
N HIS A 93 -5.08 -7.40 -3.18
CA HIS A 93 -5.05 -7.80 -1.77
C HIS A 93 -4.03 -7.00 -0.93
N VAL A 94 -3.21 -6.14 -1.54
CA VAL A 94 -2.14 -5.40 -0.82
C VAL A 94 -2.69 -4.54 0.32
N PHE A 95 -3.86 -3.93 0.13
CA PHE A 95 -4.48 -3.13 1.19
C PHE A 95 -4.89 -3.99 2.39
N ALA A 96 -5.49 -5.15 2.15
CA ALA A 96 -5.87 -6.07 3.21
C ALA A 96 -4.64 -6.64 3.92
N VAL A 97 -3.59 -7.00 3.17
CA VAL A 97 -2.30 -7.40 3.74
C VAL A 97 -1.77 -6.31 4.67
N TYR A 98 -1.71 -5.06 4.22
CA TYR A 98 -1.24 -3.94 5.04
C TYR A 98 -2.08 -3.77 6.33
N LEU A 99 -3.41 -3.96 6.26
CA LEU A 99 -4.30 -3.78 7.39
C LEU A 99 -4.23 -4.93 8.40
N PHE A 100 -4.08 -6.17 7.93
CA PHE A 100 -4.11 -7.37 8.77
C PHE A 100 -2.73 -7.89 9.18
N GLU A 101 -1.64 -7.45 8.54
CA GLU A 101 -0.28 -7.96 8.81
C GLU A 101 0.09 -7.85 10.29
N GLY A 102 -0.10 -6.68 10.90
CA GLY A 102 0.24 -6.48 12.32
C GLY A 102 -0.59 -7.34 13.27
N ALA A 103 -1.88 -7.52 12.97
CA ALA A 103 -2.76 -8.38 13.77
C ALA A 103 -2.36 -9.85 13.64
N LEU A 104 -2.12 -10.33 12.42
CA LEU A 104 -1.71 -11.70 12.17
C LEU A 104 -0.33 -12.01 12.73
N ARG A 105 0.61 -11.07 12.64
CA ARG A 105 1.93 -11.21 13.23
C ARG A 105 1.86 -11.41 14.74
N ASN A 106 1.00 -10.66 15.43
CA ASN A 106 0.76 -10.85 16.86
C ASN A 106 0.12 -12.21 17.18
N VAL A 107 -0.87 -12.63 16.39
CA VAL A 107 -1.52 -13.94 16.55
C VAL A 107 -0.51 -15.08 16.38
N ILE A 108 0.30 -15.06 15.31
CA ILE A 108 1.33 -16.08 15.08
C ILE A 108 2.35 -16.12 16.21
N LYS A 109 2.80 -14.96 16.69
CA LYS A 109 3.75 -14.85 17.79
C LYS A 109 3.21 -15.54 19.06
N ILE A 110 1.94 -15.34 19.39
CA ILE A 110 1.33 -15.86 20.63
C ILE A 110 0.96 -17.34 20.50
N LEU A 111 0.38 -17.75 19.36
CA LEU A 111 -0.28 -19.06 19.23
C LEU A 111 0.54 -20.13 18.51
N VAL A 112 1.47 -19.74 17.63
CA VAL A 112 2.13 -20.69 16.72
C VAL A 112 3.61 -20.81 17.04
N PHE A 113 4.34 -19.69 17.01
CA PHE A 113 5.79 -19.72 17.14
C PHE A 113 6.35 -18.34 17.50
N ASP A 114 7.04 -18.26 18.64
CA ASP A 114 7.75 -17.07 19.03
C ASP A 114 9.10 -16.99 18.29
N TYR A 115 9.07 -16.34 17.12
CA TYR A 115 10.24 -16.11 16.30
C TYR A 115 11.22 -15.06 16.89
N THR A 116 10.84 -14.36 17.98
CA THR A 116 11.71 -13.38 18.64
C THR A 116 12.86 -14.04 19.40
N ILE A 117 12.75 -15.32 19.74
CA ILE A 117 13.83 -16.10 20.36
C ILE A 117 15.08 -16.17 19.47
N TYR A 118 14.92 -15.97 18.16
CA TYR A 118 16.02 -16.01 17.19
C TYR A 118 16.66 -14.65 16.92
N GLU A 119 16.21 -13.56 17.55
CA GLU A 119 16.63 -12.18 17.26
C GLU A 119 18.15 -11.95 17.34
N HIS A 120 18.85 -12.72 18.18
CA HIS A 120 20.30 -12.64 18.32
C HIS A 120 21.09 -13.63 17.46
N LYS A 121 20.43 -14.41 16.58
CA LYS A 121 21.09 -15.43 15.75
C LYS A 121 21.21 -14.97 14.30
N SER A 122 22.32 -15.31 13.63
CA SER A 122 22.57 -14.87 12.24
C SER A 122 21.51 -15.28 11.22
N TYR A 123 20.74 -16.34 11.49
CA TYR A 123 19.65 -16.81 10.62
C TYR A 123 18.29 -16.13 10.89
N TRP A 124 18.23 -15.16 11.82
CA TRP A 124 17.01 -14.40 12.12
C TRP A 124 16.40 -13.75 10.87
N PHE A 125 17.23 -13.15 10.02
CA PHE A 125 16.78 -12.48 8.80
C PHE A 125 16.05 -13.43 7.85
N ALA A 126 16.60 -14.64 7.65
CA ALA A 126 15.98 -15.66 6.81
C ALA A 126 14.63 -16.13 7.39
N ILE A 127 14.58 -16.36 8.71
CA ILE A 127 13.34 -16.74 9.40
C ILE A 127 12.29 -15.65 9.25
N ASN A 128 12.65 -14.38 9.43
CA ASN A 128 11.71 -13.26 9.33
C ASN A 128 11.16 -13.10 7.90
N ILE A 129 11.99 -13.28 6.87
CA ILE A 129 11.52 -13.31 5.47
C ILE A 129 10.50 -14.43 5.26
N ILE A 130 10.79 -15.65 5.74
CA ILE A 130 9.88 -16.79 5.61
C ILE A 130 8.55 -16.48 6.31
N VAL A 131 8.59 -15.99 7.54
CA VAL A 131 7.40 -15.60 8.31
C VAL A 131 6.62 -14.50 7.59
N ALA A 132 7.28 -13.49 7.03
CA ALA A 132 6.65 -12.42 6.26
C ALA A 132 5.95 -12.96 5.01
N VAL A 133 6.57 -13.87 4.26
CA VAL A 133 5.95 -14.52 3.09
C VAL A 133 4.72 -15.32 3.51
N CYS A 134 4.83 -16.11 4.58
CA CYS A 134 3.69 -16.86 5.13
C CYS A 134 2.55 -15.93 5.58
N LEU A 135 2.87 -14.80 6.22
CA LEU A 135 1.90 -13.78 6.62
C LEU A 135 1.17 -13.18 5.43
N VAL A 136 1.88 -12.79 4.36
CA VAL A 136 1.27 -12.26 3.14
C VAL A 136 0.29 -13.27 2.55
N VAL A 137 0.70 -14.53 2.44
CA VAL A 137 -0.17 -15.61 1.93
C VAL A 137 -1.40 -15.77 2.83
N GLY A 138 -1.21 -15.81 4.16
CA GLY A 138 -2.30 -15.88 5.13
C GLY A 138 -3.28 -14.70 5.02
N CYS A 139 -2.77 -13.47 4.92
CA CYS A 139 -3.56 -12.27 4.71
C CYS A 139 -4.40 -12.35 3.43
N ILE A 140 -3.83 -12.85 2.32
CA ILE A 140 -4.57 -13.02 1.05
C ILE A 140 -5.72 -14.01 1.22
N PHE A 141 -5.50 -15.12 1.94
CA PHE A 141 -6.57 -16.09 2.23
C PHE A 141 -7.68 -15.50 3.10
N ILE A 142 -7.32 -14.73 4.14
CA ILE A 142 -8.30 -14.05 4.99
C ILE A 142 -9.08 -13.04 4.17
N ASP A 143 -8.41 -12.22 3.36
CA ASP A 143 -9.07 -11.23 2.51
C ASP A 143 -10.03 -11.91 1.53
N PHE A 144 -9.65 -13.03 0.92
CA PHE A 144 -10.55 -13.80 0.07
C PHE A 144 -11.80 -14.29 0.83
N ALA A 145 -11.64 -14.79 2.06
CA ALA A 145 -12.74 -15.22 2.91
C ALA A 145 -13.66 -14.04 3.30
N VAL A 146 -13.06 -12.90 3.67
CA VAL A 146 -13.76 -11.66 4.02
C VAL A 146 -14.53 -11.13 2.80
N GLN A 147 -13.92 -11.07 1.62
CA GLN A 147 -14.59 -10.64 0.39
C GLN A 147 -15.81 -11.52 0.09
N LYS A 148 -15.67 -12.84 0.20
CA LYS A 148 -16.78 -13.79 0.00
C LYS A 148 -17.91 -13.61 1.03
N LEU A 149 -17.56 -13.30 2.28
CA LEU A 149 -18.54 -13.01 3.33
C LEU A 149 -19.24 -11.66 3.11
N LEU A 150 -18.54 -10.66 2.58
CA LEU A 150 -19.08 -9.32 2.34
C LEU A 150 -19.83 -9.19 1.01
N GLU A 151 -19.66 -10.10 0.06
CA GLU A 151 -20.41 -10.14 -1.21
C GLU A 151 -21.93 -9.92 -1.05
N PRO A 152 -22.65 -10.64 -0.17
CA PRO A 152 -24.08 -10.41 0.02
C PRO A 152 -24.40 -8.99 0.51
N LEU A 153 -23.59 -8.44 1.43
CA LEU A 153 -23.77 -7.08 1.93
C LEU A 153 -23.48 -6.04 0.84
N ARG A 154 -22.43 -6.25 0.05
CA ARG A 154 -22.09 -5.39 -1.08
C ARG A 154 -23.21 -5.35 -2.11
N ASN A 155 -23.79 -6.51 -2.43
CA ASN A 155 -24.91 -6.59 -3.38
C ASN A 155 -26.17 -5.89 -2.85
N LEU A 156 -26.40 -5.93 -1.53
CA LEU A 156 -27.50 -5.22 -0.89
C LEU A 156 -27.28 -3.70 -0.94
N LEU A 157 -26.07 -3.23 -0.62
CA LEU A 157 -25.69 -1.82 -0.73
C LEU A 157 -25.80 -1.30 -2.16
N LEU A 158 -25.34 -2.07 -3.15
CA LEU A 158 -25.47 -1.69 -4.57
C LEU A 158 -26.93 -1.52 -4.98
N ARG A 159 -27.83 -2.42 -4.56
CA ARG A 159 -29.27 -2.27 -4.81
C ARG A 159 -29.87 -1.03 -4.14
N ILE A 160 -29.41 -0.67 -2.93
CA ILE A 160 -29.86 0.55 -2.25
C ILE A 160 -29.38 1.78 -3.01
N ILE A 161 -28.10 1.80 -3.43
CA ILE A 161 -27.52 2.90 -4.20
C ILE A 161 -28.24 3.04 -5.54
N GLU A 162 -28.48 1.96 -6.29
CA GLU A 162 -29.24 1.97 -7.55
C GLU A 162 -30.66 2.53 -7.36
N LYS A 163 -31.32 2.27 -6.22
CA LYS A 163 -32.62 2.85 -5.90
C LYS A 163 -32.54 4.32 -5.50
N LEU A 164 -31.46 4.76 -4.85
CA LEU A 164 -31.26 6.15 -4.44
C LEU A 164 -30.77 7.04 -5.58
N GLN A 165 -29.95 6.51 -6.49
CA GLN A 165 -29.36 7.24 -7.60
C GLN A 165 -30.38 8.03 -8.44
N PRO A 166 -31.51 7.46 -8.90
CA PRO A 166 -32.51 8.22 -9.66
C PRO A 166 -33.19 9.31 -8.81
N ARG A 167 -33.31 9.11 -7.48
CA ARG A 167 -33.84 10.14 -6.58
C ARG A 167 -32.86 11.31 -6.45
N VAL A 168 -31.59 11.03 -6.21
CA VAL A 168 -30.55 12.07 -6.07
C VAL A 168 -30.36 12.84 -7.37
N THR A 169 -30.37 12.16 -8.53
CA THR A 169 -30.31 12.82 -9.84
C THR A 169 -31.54 13.71 -10.10
N ASN A 170 -32.74 13.28 -9.71
CA ASN A 170 -33.94 14.11 -9.79
C ASN A 170 -33.85 15.35 -8.88
N TYR A 171 -33.37 15.21 -7.65
CA TYR A 171 -33.19 16.36 -6.76
C TYR A 171 -32.14 17.35 -7.28
N LEU A 172 -31.02 16.86 -7.84
CA LEU A 172 -30.01 17.71 -8.48
C LEU A 172 -30.56 18.44 -9.72
N LEU A 173 -31.39 17.78 -10.54
CA LEU A 173 -32.05 18.39 -11.69
C LEU A 173 -33.11 19.43 -11.28
N ILE A 174 -33.85 19.19 -10.19
CA ILE A 174 -34.80 20.15 -9.63
C ILE A 174 -34.05 21.36 -9.05
N LEU A 175 -32.93 21.13 -8.35
CA LEU A 175 -32.11 22.20 -7.80
C LEU A 175 -31.48 23.06 -8.91
N ASP A 176 -30.98 22.44 -9.99
CA ASP A 176 -30.44 23.16 -11.16
C ASP A 176 -31.52 23.94 -11.93
N ARG A 177 -32.77 23.44 -11.94
CA ARG A 177 -33.92 24.20 -12.47
C ARG A 177 -34.31 25.38 -11.59
N LEU A 178 -34.31 25.22 -10.27
CA LEU A 178 -34.66 26.31 -9.35
C LEU A 178 -33.59 27.40 -9.34
N LEU A 179 -32.29 27.04 -9.39
CA LEU A 179 -31.18 28.00 -9.45
C LEU A 179 -31.10 28.77 -10.79
N LYS A 180 -31.70 28.26 -11.87
CA LYS A 180 -31.76 28.96 -13.17
C LYS A 180 -32.93 29.94 -13.32
N VAL A 181 -33.84 30.01 -12.34
CA VAL A 181 -35.05 30.85 -12.43
C VAL A 181 -34.87 32.23 -11.78
N ASP A 182 -33.76 32.48 -11.07
CA ASP A 182 -33.48 33.77 -10.42
C ASP A 182 -32.49 34.66 -11.22
N ILE A 183 -32.84 35.01 -12.48
CA ILE A 183 -32.26 36.14 -13.22
C ILE A 183 -33.38 37.01 -13.77
#